data_AF-A0A9E2I5S3-F1
#
_entry.id   AF-A0A9E2I5S3-F1
#
_cell.length_a   1.000
_cell.length_b   1.000
_cell.length_c   1.000
_cell.angle_alpha   90.00
_cell.angle_beta   90.00
_cell.angle_gamma   90.00
#
_symmetry.space_group_name_H-M   'P 1'
#
loop_
_entity.id
_entity.type
_entity.pdbx_description
1 polymer ?
#
loop_
_entity_poly.entity_id
_entity_poly.type
_entity_poly.pdbx_seq_one_letter_code
_entity_poly.pdbx_strand_id
1 'polypeptide(L)' 'METKAPNPITHLQDKQSFPIIAAYFEFAHLKQLYRQGWLMHGIPPERCESVAEHSFGVALLALFLADAHFP' A
#
# COMPACT_ATOMS: atom_id res chain seq x y z
N MET A 1 -15.46 -0.25 -2.17
CA MET A 1 -14.06 -0.73 -2.25
C MET A 1 -13.79 -1.52 -0.97
N GLU A 2 -13.43 -2.78 -1.09
CA GLU A 2 -13.06 -3.58 0.09
C GLU A 2 -11.63 -3.25 0.52
N THR A 3 -11.40 -3.25 1.84
CA THR A 3 -10.13 -2.88 2.47
C THR A 3 -9.71 -3.94 3.48
N LYS A 4 -8.39 -4.11 3.68
CA LYS A 4 -7.81 -5.04 4.66
C LYS A 4 -8.11 -4.60 6.10
N ALA A 5 -8.10 -3.29 6.36
CA ALA A 5 -8.43 -2.70 7.65
C ALA A 5 -8.83 -1.22 7.47
N PRO A 6 -9.29 -0.53 8.54
CA PRO A 6 -9.61 0.89 8.51
C PRO A 6 -8.43 1.79 8.10
N ASN A 7 -8.71 2.99 7.58
CA ASN A 7 -7.69 3.95 7.22
C ASN A 7 -6.88 4.38 8.48
N PRO A 8 -5.55 4.19 8.51
CA PRO A 8 -4.73 4.52 9.67
C PRO A 8 -4.82 5.99 10.12
N ILE A 9 -5.12 6.94 9.23
CA ILE A 9 -5.18 8.37 9.60
C ILE A 9 -6.23 8.64 10.70
N THR A 10 -7.20 7.74 10.84
CA THR A 10 -8.17 7.76 11.94
C THR A 10 -7.51 7.76 13.33
N HIS A 11 -6.31 7.18 13.48
CA HIS A 11 -5.55 7.20 14.74
C HIS A 11 -5.02 8.59 15.14
N LEU A 12 -4.98 9.53 14.19
CA LEU A 12 -4.57 10.92 14.39
C LEU A 12 -5.76 11.85 14.65
N GLN A 13 -7.00 11.34 14.63
CA GLN A 13 -8.18 12.14 14.95
C GLN A 13 -8.00 12.83 16.30
N ASP A 14 -8.31 14.12 16.31
CA ASP A 14 -8.25 15.01 17.48
C ASP A 14 -6.84 15.18 18.10
N LYS A 15 -5.79 14.77 17.38
CA LYS A 15 -4.39 14.95 17.81
C LYS A 15 -3.71 16.01 16.96
N GLN A 16 -3.10 16.99 17.62
CA GLN A 16 -2.14 17.87 16.97
C GLN A 16 -0.90 17.05 16.58
N SER A 17 -0.59 17.01 15.28
CA SER A 17 0.57 16.28 14.75
C SER A 17 1.31 17.12 13.72
N PHE A 18 2.58 16.82 13.50
CA PHE A 18 3.34 17.45 12.44
C PHE A 18 2.82 17.00 11.07
N PRO A 19 2.81 17.85 10.03
CA PRO A 19 2.33 17.50 8.69
C PRO A 19 2.97 16.23 8.11
N ILE A 20 4.25 15.99 8.40
CA ILE A 20 4.96 14.78 7.95
C ILE A 20 4.40 13.49 8.55
N ILE A 21 3.87 13.55 9.77
CA ILE A 21 3.22 12.40 10.41
C ILE A 21 1.92 12.09 9.69
N ALA A 22 1.09 13.10 9.43
CA ALA A 22 -0.15 12.92 8.65
C ALA A 22 0.14 12.34 7.26
N ALA A 23 1.16 12.87 6.56
CA ALA A 23 1.59 12.35 5.27
C ALA A 23 2.00 10.87 5.36
N TYR A 24 2.79 10.49 6.37
CA TYR A 24 3.15 9.08 6.59
C TYR A 24 1.92 8.18 6.80
N PHE A 25 0.92 8.64 7.54
CA PHE A 25 -0.32 7.89 7.76
C PHE A 25 -1.15 7.72 6.48
N GLU A 26 -1.16 8.72 5.61
CA GLU A 26 -1.74 8.59 4.26
C GLU A 26 -0.99 7.55 3.42
N PHE A 27 0.35 7.55 3.43
CA PHE A 27 1.13 6.48 2.78
C PHE A 27 0.84 5.10 3.39
N ALA A 28 0.70 5.01 4.72
CA ALA A 28 0.41 3.76 5.41
C ALA A 28 -0.97 3.19 5.04
N HIS A 29 -1.91 4.01 4.55
CA HIS A 29 -3.19 3.56 4.05
C HIS A 29 -3.05 2.57 2.88
N LEU A 30 -1.97 2.67 2.08
CA LEU A 30 -1.72 1.73 0.97
C LEU A 30 -1.58 0.27 1.44
N LYS A 31 -1.17 0.04 2.70
CA LYS A 31 -1.14 -1.31 3.31
C LYS A 31 -2.54 -1.86 3.57
N GLN A 32 -3.54 -0.99 3.66
CA GLN A 32 -4.93 -1.33 3.96
C GLN A 32 -5.79 -1.47 2.70
N LEU A 33 -5.28 -1.06 1.53
CA LEU A 33 -6.01 -1.15 0.27
C LEU A 33 -5.68 -2.44 -0.45
N TYR A 34 -6.67 -3.30 -0.67
CA TYR A 34 -6.50 -4.44 -1.57
C TYR A 34 -6.27 -3.97 -3.01
N ARG A 35 -5.45 -4.71 -3.76
CA ARG A 35 -5.44 -4.65 -5.22
C ARG A 35 -6.76 -5.25 -5.73
N GLN A 36 -7.73 -4.37 -6.05
CA GLN A 36 -9.12 -4.73 -6.32
C GLN A 36 -9.29 -5.76 -7.45
N GLY A 37 -8.36 -5.83 -8.39
CA GLY A 37 -8.35 -6.82 -9.47
C GLY A 37 -8.51 -8.26 -8.98
N TRP A 38 -7.86 -8.61 -7.87
CA TRP A 38 -7.93 -9.95 -7.29
C TRP A 38 -9.33 -10.30 -6.79
N LEU A 39 -9.93 -9.38 -6.02
CA LEU A 39 -11.29 -9.55 -5.49
C LEU A 39 -12.34 -9.64 -6.59
N MET A 40 -12.22 -8.81 -7.63
CA MET A 40 -13.11 -8.84 -8.79
C MET A 40 -13.08 -10.17 -9.56
N HIS A 41 -11.99 -10.94 -9.43
CA HIS A 41 -11.85 -12.28 -10.04
C HIS A 41 -12.05 -13.41 -9.02
N GLY A 42 -12.65 -13.12 -7.85
CA GLY A 42 -13.04 -14.11 -6.86
C GLY A 42 -11.87 -14.72 -6.07
N ILE A 43 -10.70 -14.07 -6.06
CA ILE A 43 -9.59 -14.51 -5.21
C ILE A 43 -9.94 -14.20 -3.74
N PRO A 44 -9.76 -15.16 -2.81
CA PRO A 44 -10.04 -14.93 -1.40
C PRO A 44 -9.25 -13.74 -0.82
N PRO A 45 -9.85 -12.90 0.03
CA PRO A 45 -9.21 -11.69 0.57
C PRO A 45 -7.87 -11.96 1.26
N GLU A 46 -7.72 -13.07 1.97
CA GLU A 46 -6.48 -13.48 2.65
C GLU A 46 -5.32 -13.79 1.70
N ARG A 47 -5.61 -14.00 0.40
CA ARG A 47 -4.62 -14.20 -0.66
C ARG A 47 -4.37 -12.95 -1.50
N CYS A 48 -5.14 -11.89 -1.28
CA CYS A 48 -5.02 -10.65 -2.04
C CYS A 48 -3.92 -9.76 -1.45
N GLU A 49 -2.98 -9.35 -2.29
CA GLU A 49 -1.98 -8.34 -1.91
C GLU A 49 -2.63 -6.96 -1.70
N SER A 50 -1.94 -6.10 -0.95
CA SER A 50 -2.23 -4.68 -0.82
C SER A 50 -1.56 -3.88 -1.92
N VAL A 51 -1.99 -2.64 -2.10
CA VAL A 51 -1.31 -1.69 -3.01
C VAL A 51 0.14 -1.47 -2.57
N ALA A 52 0.42 -1.39 -1.27
CA ALA A 52 1.79 -1.26 -0.76
C ALA A 52 2.69 -2.46 -1.10
N GLU A 53 2.19 -3.70 -0.94
CA GLU A 53 2.92 -4.92 -1.30
C GLU A 53 3.24 -4.95 -2.80
N HIS A 54 2.26 -4.59 -3.64
CA HIS A 54 2.42 -4.51 -5.08
C HIS A 54 3.48 -3.47 -5.48
N SER A 55 3.37 -2.24 -4.96
CA SER A 55 4.32 -1.16 -5.23
C SER A 55 5.74 -1.51 -4.79
N PHE A 56 5.90 -2.20 -3.66
CA PHE A 56 7.19 -2.70 -3.21
C PHE A 56 7.80 -3.70 -4.20
N GLY A 57 7.02 -4.70 -4.64
CA GLY A 57 7.48 -5.69 -5.62
C GLY A 57 7.88 -5.05 -6.96
N VAL A 58 7.10 -4.09 -7.44
CA VAL A 58 7.40 -3.36 -8.69
C VAL A 58 8.65 -2.50 -8.54
N ALA A 59 8.84 -1.82 -7.41
CA ALA A 59 10.04 -1.01 -7.17
C ALA A 59 11.31 -1.87 -7.13
N LEU A 60 11.28 -3.02 -6.45
CA LEU A 60 12.40 -3.97 -6.46
C LEU A 60 12.69 -4.49 -7.87
N LEU A 61 11.65 -4.89 -8.62
CA LEU A 61 11.81 -5.32 -10.00
C LEU A 61 12.48 -4.23 -10.85
N ALA A 62 12.05 -2.97 -10.70
CA ALA A 62 12.64 -1.85 -11.42
C ALA A 62 14.12 -1.66 -11.08
N LEU A 63 14.51 -1.79 -9.80
CA LEU A 63 15.91 -1.72 -9.38
C LEU A 63 16.75 -2.84 -10.00
N PHE A 64 16.24 -4.08 -10.01
CA PHE A 64 16.94 -5.21 -10.62
C PHE A 64 17.08 -5.06 -12.14
N LEU A 65 16.05 -4.54 -12.81
CA LEU A 65 16.12 -4.25 -14.24
C LEU A 65 17.09 -3.10 -14.54
N ALA A 66 17.14 -2.08 -13.69
CA ALA A 66 18.10 -1.00 -13.83
C ALA A 66 19.53 -1.53 -13.70
N ASP A 67 19.82 -2.32 -12.66
CA ASP A 67 21.14 -2.96 -12.45
C ASP A 67 21.54 -3.89 -13.61
N ALA A 68 20.60 -4.69 -14.13
CA ALA A 68 20.88 -5.64 -15.21
C ALA A 68 21.13 -4.98 -16.59
N HIS A 69 20.60 -3.78 -16.83
CA HIS A 69 20.61 -3.14 -18.15
C HIS A 69 21.31 -1.76 -18.20
N PHE A 70 21.56 -1.13 -17.05
CA PHE A 70 22.18 0.19 -16.92
C PHE A 70 23.18 0.22 -15.75
N PRO A 71 24.30 -0.54 -15.84
CA PRO A 71 25.29 -0.64 -14.76
C PRO A 71 26.12 0.64 -14.56
#